data_AF-A0A125RBG2-F1
#
_entry.id   AF-A0A125RBG2-F1
#
_cell.length_a   1.000
_cell.length_b   1.000
_cell.length_c   1.000
_cell.angle_alpha   90.00
_cell.angle_beta   90.00
_cell.angle_gamma   90.00
#
_symmetry.space_group_name_H-M   'P 1'
#
loop_
_entity.id
_entity.type
_entity.pdbx_description
1 polymer ?
#
loop_
_entity_poly.entity_id
_entity_poly.type
_entity_poly.pdbx_seq_one_letter_code
_entity_poly.pdbx_strand_id
1 'polypeptide(L)'
;MKKQIAILLIALLIVTPAIQGVTASKTVFLTSDLINNKDADLEMLTSIKGYIEDISGGELQVIVDNEAPAAGEGWRAIAVTSDVSVCFSAADAGNYLQLASAVTNSSKQIIMVNTGDYDLDNHSNFLRRAWDDNYSNESLAGMHDPGTFLKTAGIFYIQPAKEFPDNYRDGNLDHTNDEMNKKIAQQIVDIATGTSDFNGTLSDDLLTTNKISPAGMASASKELVNSGDKELKGPYGAYSTPQLLYQTSCYLNGNGIDIPREYGEPEDPQGISILTRDTYSVYDYFKMGGIVKNYMDENGRAPDSIEYEGAHISYYDLVYNFAKITQNHTDAEHMGFENEYHFDKVNDSILLHIFPIVLILLVLFAAYKLYGKLRRFR
;
A
#
# COMPACT_ATOMS: atom_id res chain seq x y z
N MET A 1 -3.29 -73.19 17.46
CA MET A 1 -3.65 -71.96 18.21
C MET A 1 -2.50 -70.95 18.32
N LYS A 2 -1.37 -71.21 19.00
CA LYS A 2 -0.31 -70.18 19.20
C LYS A 2 0.35 -69.65 17.90
N LYS A 3 0.62 -70.52 16.91
CA LYS A 3 1.18 -70.09 15.61
C LYS A 3 0.19 -69.28 14.76
N GLN A 4 -1.10 -69.61 14.82
CA GLN A 4 -2.14 -68.89 14.08
C GLN A 4 -2.38 -67.49 14.65
N ILE A 5 -2.35 -67.34 15.98
CA ILE A 5 -2.44 -66.03 16.65
C ILE A 5 -1.21 -65.16 16.36
N ALA A 6 -0.01 -65.74 16.33
CA ALA A 6 1.21 -65.02 15.96
C ALA A 6 1.20 -64.54 14.50
N ILE A 7 0.72 -65.36 13.57
CA ILE A 7 0.54 -64.97 12.16
C ILE A 7 -0.51 -63.87 12.02
N LEU A 8 -1.60 -63.93 12.80
CA LEU A 8 -2.65 -62.91 12.78
C LEU A 8 -2.16 -61.57 13.36
N LEU A 9 -1.33 -61.60 14.41
CA LEU A 9 -0.71 -60.39 14.99
C LEU A 9 0.34 -59.78 14.08
N ILE A 10 1.17 -60.60 13.42
CA ILE A 10 2.15 -60.13 12.43
C ILE A 10 1.44 -59.58 11.18
N ALA A 11 0.36 -60.24 10.71
CA ALA A 11 -0.47 -59.70 9.65
C ALA A 11 -1.13 -58.37 10.09
N LEU A 12 -1.63 -58.26 11.33
CA LEU A 12 -2.17 -57.00 11.84
C LEU A 12 -1.10 -55.90 11.92
N LEU A 13 0.12 -56.21 12.33
CA LEU A 13 1.26 -55.28 12.44
C LEU A 13 1.87 -54.87 11.08
N ILE A 14 1.75 -55.71 10.05
CA ILE A 14 2.19 -55.39 8.68
C ILE A 14 1.08 -54.66 7.91
N VAL A 15 -0.19 -54.93 8.24
CA VAL A 15 -1.35 -54.31 7.60
C VAL A 15 -1.76 -52.99 8.26
N THR A 16 -1.47 -52.77 9.56
CA THR A 16 -1.80 -51.48 10.21
C THR A 16 -1.05 -50.27 9.64
N PRO A 17 0.26 -50.35 9.28
CA PRO A 17 0.92 -49.26 8.57
C PRO A 17 0.48 -49.13 7.10
N ALA A 18 -0.11 -50.19 6.53
CA ALA A 18 -0.56 -50.20 5.13
C ALA A 18 -2.03 -49.78 4.93
N ILE A 19 -2.79 -49.57 6.02
CA ILE A 19 -4.19 -49.08 6.01
C ILE A 19 -4.28 -47.59 6.40
N GLN A 20 -3.19 -46.95 6.83
CA GLN A 20 -3.08 -45.51 6.61
C GLN A 20 -2.92 -45.35 5.10
N GLY A 21 -4.01 -44.98 4.43
CA GLY A 21 -4.04 -44.83 2.99
C GLY A 21 -2.83 -44.01 2.57
N VAL A 22 -2.04 -44.54 1.63
CA VAL A 22 -1.12 -43.73 0.83
C VAL A 22 -1.99 -42.88 -0.09
N THR A 23 -2.81 -41.99 0.49
CA THR A 23 -3.20 -40.77 -0.16
C THR A 23 -1.92 -39.99 -0.33
N ALA A 24 -1.57 -39.66 -1.58
CA ALA A 24 -0.44 -38.79 -1.82
C ALA A 24 -0.59 -37.56 -0.93
N SER A 25 0.38 -37.32 -0.04
CA SER A 25 0.37 -36.15 0.84
C SER A 25 0.27 -34.90 -0.03
N LYS A 26 -0.66 -34.01 0.27
CA LYS A 26 -0.71 -32.72 -0.42
C LYS A 26 0.58 -31.96 -0.13
N THR A 27 1.08 -31.25 -1.12
CA THR A 27 2.29 -30.45 -1.00
C THR A 27 1.94 -28.99 -0.73
N VAL A 28 2.58 -28.40 0.28
CA VAL A 28 2.45 -26.99 0.65
C VAL A 28 3.79 -26.31 0.40
N PHE A 29 3.81 -25.31 -0.47
CA PHE A 29 4.99 -24.50 -0.75
C PHE A 29 4.94 -23.19 0.03
N LEU A 30 5.94 -22.92 0.86
CA LEU A 30 6.05 -21.66 1.60
C LEU A 30 7.10 -20.77 0.93
N THR A 31 6.72 -19.54 0.58
CA THR A 31 7.63 -18.51 0.06
C THR A 31 7.35 -17.18 0.74
N SER A 32 8.34 -16.30 0.76
CA SER A 32 8.19 -14.97 1.33
C SER A 32 8.97 -13.92 0.57
N ASP A 33 8.51 -12.68 0.71
CA ASP A 33 9.34 -11.52 0.48
C ASP A 33 10.40 -11.39 1.59
N LEU A 34 11.26 -10.37 1.49
CA LEU A 34 12.12 -9.91 2.57
C LEU A 34 11.31 -9.07 3.56
N ILE A 35 10.86 -9.69 4.64
CA ILE A 35 9.97 -9.06 5.63
C ILE A 35 10.78 -8.31 6.67
N ASN A 36 11.76 -8.99 7.28
CA ASN A 36 12.66 -8.38 8.25
C ASN A 36 14.10 -8.54 7.80
N ASN A 37 14.60 -9.78 7.84
CA ASN A 37 15.92 -10.12 7.35
C ASN A 37 16.00 -11.59 7.00
N LYS A 38 17.02 -11.94 6.23
CA LYS A 38 17.18 -13.26 5.64
C LYS A 38 17.07 -14.41 6.65
N ASP A 39 17.77 -14.28 7.77
CA ASP A 39 17.88 -15.36 8.74
C ASP A 39 16.58 -15.49 9.55
N ALA A 40 16.02 -14.37 10.03
CA ALA A 40 14.78 -14.36 10.79
C ALA A 40 13.58 -14.88 9.99
N ASP A 41 13.47 -14.48 8.71
CA ASP A 41 12.35 -14.90 7.86
C ASP A 41 12.48 -16.40 7.52
N LEU A 42 13.70 -16.90 7.27
CA LEU A 42 13.91 -18.33 7.03
C LEU A 42 13.66 -19.19 8.27
N GLU A 43 14.04 -18.70 9.46
CA GLU A 43 13.71 -19.32 10.74
C GLU A 43 12.19 -19.40 10.95
N MET A 44 11.46 -18.31 10.66
CA MET A 44 10.00 -18.29 10.69
C MET A 44 9.41 -19.35 9.75
N LEU A 45 9.79 -19.36 8.46
CA LEU A 45 9.26 -20.32 7.49
C LEU A 45 9.57 -21.77 7.89
N THR A 46 10.76 -22.04 8.43
CA THR A 46 11.16 -23.37 8.90
C THR A 46 10.37 -23.80 10.13
N SER A 47 10.13 -22.88 11.07
CA SER A 47 9.29 -23.10 12.25
C SER A 47 7.85 -23.42 11.86
N ILE A 48 7.25 -22.61 10.99
CA ILE A 48 5.89 -22.82 10.46
C ILE A 48 5.79 -24.15 9.71
N LYS A 49 6.79 -24.50 8.88
CA LYS A 49 6.88 -25.82 8.23
C LYS A 49 6.75 -26.95 9.25
N GLY A 50 7.56 -26.93 10.31
CA GLY A 50 7.54 -27.97 11.34
C GLY A 50 6.16 -28.11 11.98
N TYR A 51 5.53 -27.00 12.34
CA TYR A 51 4.18 -27.02 12.89
C TYR A 51 3.12 -27.52 11.91
N ILE A 52 3.17 -27.17 10.63
CA ILE A 52 2.23 -27.69 9.61
C ILE A 52 2.34 -29.21 9.50
N GLU A 53 3.57 -29.74 9.40
CA GLU A 53 3.82 -31.18 9.27
C GLU A 53 3.35 -31.93 10.54
N ASP A 54 3.60 -31.37 11.71
CA ASP A 54 3.17 -31.91 13.00
C ASP A 54 1.64 -31.88 13.18
N ILE A 55 0.99 -30.73 12.93
CA ILE A 55 -0.46 -30.53 13.10
C ILE A 55 -1.25 -31.41 12.13
N SER A 56 -0.79 -31.51 10.89
CA SER A 56 -1.44 -32.33 9.85
C SER A 56 -1.17 -33.84 10.02
N GLY A 57 -0.33 -34.24 10.96
CA GLY A 57 0.04 -35.65 11.14
C GLY A 57 0.72 -36.27 9.91
N GLY A 58 1.40 -35.44 9.10
CA GLY A 58 2.04 -35.84 7.84
C GLY A 58 1.14 -35.89 6.61
N GLU A 59 -0.13 -35.47 6.70
CA GLU A 59 -1.02 -35.33 5.53
C GLU A 59 -0.56 -34.22 4.57
N LEU A 60 0.11 -33.19 5.10
CA LEU A 60 0.73 -32.10 4.35
C LEU A 60 2.26 -32.23 4.39
N GLN A 61 2.89 -32.27 3.22
CA GLN A 61 4.35 -32.16 3.10
C GLN A 61 4.75 -30.75 2.71
N VAL A 62 5.66 -30.15 3.47
CA VAL A 62 5.97 -28.73 3.30
C VAL A 62 7.33 -28.53 2.63
N ILE A 63 7.35 -27.67 1.62
CA ILE A 63 8.56 -27.25 0.92
C ILE A 63 8.77 -25.77 1.25
N VAL A 64 9.89 -25.45 1.88
CA VAL A 64 10.32 -24.05 2.02
C VAL A 64 11.07 -23.69 0.75
N ASP A 65 10.66 -22.60 0.13
CA ASP A 65 11.29 -22.01 -1.04
C ASP A 65 12.77 -21.73 -0.77
N ASN A 66 13.65 -22.22 -1.66
CA ASN A 66 15.09 -22.03 -1.54
C ASN A 66 15.55 -20.64 -1.97
N GLU A 67 14.70 -19.89 -2.67
CA GLU A 67 14.93 -18.49 -3.03
C GLU A 67 14.40 -17.52 -1.95
N ALA A 68 13.56 -17.99 -1.03
CA ALA A 68 13.02 -17.15 0.04
C ALA A 68 14.04 -16.91 1.18
N PRO A 69 13.95 -15.77 1.87
CA PRO A 69 13.16 -14.59 1.49
C PRO A 69 13.79 -13.84 0.31
N ALA A 70 12.97 -13.44 -0.66
CA ALA A 70 13.38 -12.58 -1.77
C ALA A 70 12.16 -12.04 -2.52
N ALA A 71 12.30 -10.85 -3.13
CA ALA A 71 11.32 -10.29 -4.04
C ALA A 71 10.94 -11.29 -5.16
N GLY A 72 9.69 -11.25 -5.61
CA GLY A 72 9.12 -12.16 -6.60
C GLY A 72 8.39 -13.36 -5.97
N GLU A 73 8.11 -13.34 -4.68
CA GLU A 73 7.44 -14.40 -3.94
C GLU A 73 6.05 -14.73 -4.52
N GLY A 74 5.30 -13.73 -4.98
CA GLY A 74 4.03 -13.95 -5.68
C GLY A 74 4.20 -14.80 -6.95
N TRP A 75 5.20 -14.49 -7.78
CA TRP A 75 5.49 -15.26 -9.00
C TRP A 75 5.96 -16.69 -8.70
N ARG A 76 6.83 -16.86 -7.69
CA ARG A 76 7.28 -18.20 -7.26
C ARG A 76 6.12 -19.02 -6.72
N ALA A 77 5.25 -18.40 -5.91
CA ALA A 77 4.00 -18.99 -5.44
C ALA A 77 3.07 -19.38 -6.59
N ILE A 78 3.06 -18.67 -7.72
CA ILE A 78 2.27 -19.04 -8.91
C ILE A 78 2.93 -20.18 -9.70
N ALA A 79 4.25 -20.11 -9.94
CA ALA A 79 4.96 -20.98 -10.87
C ALA A 79 5.19 -22.42 -10.37
N VAL A 80 5.24 -22.64 -9.05
CA VAL A 80 5.49 -23.97 -8.47
C VAL A 80 4.33 -24.96 -8.75
N THR A 81 4.59 -26.26 -8.77
CA THR A 81 3.56 -27.29 -9.04
C THR A 81 2.90 -27.84 -7.77
N SER A 82 3.19 -27.27 -6.59
CA SER A 82 2.61 -27.72 -5.33
C SER A 82 1.10 -27.50 -5.28
N ASP A 83 0.40 -28.35 -4.53
CA ASP A 83 -1.06 -28.32 -4.40
C ASP A 83 -1.56 -27.02 -3.76
N VAL A 84 -0.82 -26.54 -2.74
CA VAL A 84 -1.07 -25.28 -2.04
C VAL A 84 0.20 -24.43 -2.05
N SER A 85 0.06 -23.14 -2.31
CA SER A 85 1.15 -22.18 -2.15
C SER A 85 0.77 -21.15 -1.09
N VAL A 86 1.70 -20.84 -0.18
CA VAL A 86 1.54 -19.86 0.88
C VAL A 86 2.55 -18.74 0.64
N CYS A 87 2.04 -17.54 0.42
CA CYS A 87 2.79 -16.34 0.13
C CYS A 87 2.83 -15.45 1.36
N PHE A 88 4.01 -15.19 1.93
CA PHE A 88 4.20 -14.28 3.06
C PHE A 88 4.74 -12.94 2.57
N SER A 89 3.92 -11.90 2.60
CA SER A 89 4.33 -10.55 2.21
C SER A 89 3.42 -9.49 2.81
N ALA A 90 3.86 -8.24 2.78
CA ALA A 90 3.02 -7.10 3.14
C ALA A 90 1.91 -6.92 2.09
N ALA A 91 0.90 -6.11 2.44
CA ALA A 91 -0.17 -5.81 1.50
C ALA A 91 0.35 -4.99 0.32
N ASP A 92 0.32 -5.58 -0.88
CA ASP A 92 0.61 -4.90 -2.15
C ASP A 92 -0.47 -5.20 -3.20
N ALA A 93 -0.97 -4.14 -3.83
CA ALA A 93 -2.04 -4.24 -4.82
C ALA A 93 -1.59 -4.96 -6.10
N GLY A 94 -0.32 -4.80 -6.51
CA GLY A 94 0.24 -5.46 -7.69
C GLY A 94 0.33 -6.97 -7.49
N ASN A 95 0.90 -7.40 -6.37
CA ASN A 95 1.00 -8.80 -5.96
C ASN A 95 -0.40 -9.42 -5.85
N TYR A 96 -1.36 -8.75 -5.21
CA TYR A 96 -2.73 -9.24 -5.11
C TYR A 96 -3.39 -9.43 -6.48
N LEU A 97 -3.24 -8.47 -7.40
CA LEU A 97 -3.75 -8.60 -8.76
C LEU A 97 -3.09 -9.78 -9.49
N GLN A 98 -1.78 -9.96 -9.33
CA GLN A 98 -1.04 -11.05 -9.97
C GLN A 98 -1.51 -12.42 -9.46
N LEU A 99 -1.59 -12.61 -8.14
CA LEU A 99 -2.07 -13.83 -7.51
C LEU A 99 -3.52 -14.12 -7.93
N ALA A 100 -4.40 -13.12 -7.86
CA ALA A 100 -5.81 -13.25 -8.24
C ALA A 100 -5.97 -13.64 -9.72
N SER A 101 -5.21 -13.02 -10.61
CA SER A 101 -5.22 -13.34 -12.04
C SER A 101 -4.75 -14.78 -12.32
N ALA A 102 -3.79 -15.29 -11.54
CA ALA A 102 -3.31 -16.66 -11.70
C ALA A 102 -4.30 -17.70 -11.15
N VAL A 103 -4.89 -17.46 -9.98
CA VAL A 103 -5.82 -18.40 -9.33
C VAL A 103 -7.12 -18.50 -10.11
N THR A 104 -7.67 -17.39 -10.60
CA THR A 104 -8.93 -17.38 -11.39
C THR A 104 -8.84 -18.14 -12.71
N ASN A 105 -7.61 -18.41 -13.20
CA ASN A 105 -7.35 -19.16 -14.43
C ASN A 105 -6.74 -20.55 -14.18
N SER A 106 -6.70 -21.01 -12.93
CA SER A 106 -6.11 -22.30 -12.55
C SER A 106 -6.90 -23.00 -11.44
N SER A 107 -6.56 -24.24 -11.12
CA SER A 107 -7.11 -24.95 -9.95
C SER A 107 -6.20 -24.84 -8.73
N LYS A 108 -5.27 -23.89 -8.74
CA LYS A 108 -4.23 -23.77 -7.72
C LYS A 108 -4.76 -23.06 -6.49
N GLN A 109 -4.53 -23.64 -5.31
CA GLN A 109 -4.86 -22.99 -4.05
C GLN A 109 -3.72 -22.08 -3.61
N ILE A 110 -4.03 -20.81 -3.38
CA ILE A 110 -3.08 -19.84 -2.80
C ILE A 110 -3.64 -19.31 -1.48
N ILE A 111 -2.75 -19.25 -0.49
CA ILE A 111 -2.98 -18.61 0.82
C ILE A 111 -2.02 -17.42 0.92
N MET A 112 -2.55 -16.26 1.22
CA MET A 112 -1.77 -15.06 1.51
C MET A 112 -1.61 -14.89 3.02
N VAL A 113 -0.40 -14.71 3.52
CA VAL A 113 -0.16 -14.31 4.90
C VAL A 113 0.25 -12.85 4.87
N ASN A 114 -0.65 -11.96 5.32
CA ASN A 114 -0.38 -10.54 5.39
C ASN A 114 0.59 -10.26 6.55
N THR A 115 1.85 -9.98 6.22
CA THR A 115 2.90 -9.72 7.20
C THR A 115 2.98 -8.25 7.63
N GLY A 116 2.13 -7.38 7.07
CA GLY A 116 1.94 -6.01 7.54
C GLY A 116 0.77 -5.88 8.52
N ASP A 117 0.54 -4.67 9.01
CA ASP A 117 -0.59 -4.33 9.88
C ASP A 117 -1.84 -3.81 9.12
N TYR A 118 -1.74 -3.69 7.79
CA TYR A 118 -2.84 -3.24 6.95
C TYR A 118 -4.05 -4.17 7.06
N ASP A 119 -5.17 -3.68 7.60
CA ASP A 119 -6.35 -4.51 7.82
C ASP A 119 -7.11 -4.79 6.51
N LEU A 120 -7.00 -6.04 6.02
CA LEU A 120 -7.71 -6.52 4.83
C LEU A 120 -9.22 -6.71 5.03
N ASP A 121 -9.73 -6.73 6.27
CA ASP A 121 -11.17 -6.84 6.54
C ASP A 121 -11.88 -5.47 6.66
N ASN A 122 -11.14 -4.36 6.58
CA ASN A 122 -11.76 -3.05 6.53
C ASN A 122 -12.19 -2.72 5.09
N HIS A 123 -13.48 -2.90 4.80
CA HIS A 123 -14.06 -2.70 3.47
C HIS A 123 -14.04 -1.25 2.94
N SER A 124 -13.68 -0.27 3.76
CA SER A 124 -13.48 1.12 3.32
C SER A 124 -12.06 1.41 2.85
N ASN A 125 -11.16 0.46 3.03
CA ASN A 125 -9.75 0.64 2.71
C ASN A 125 -9.51 0.69 1.20
N PHE A 126 -8.57 1.56 0.83
CA PHE A 126 -7.97 1.60 -0.50
C PHE A 126 -6.50 1.24 -0.36
N LEU A 127 -6.06 0.23 -1.10
CA LEU A 127 -4.67 -0.18 -1.19
C LEU A 127 -4.09 0.41 -2.47
N ARG A 128 -3.30 1.46 -2.30
CA ARG A 128 -2.55 2.06 -3.41
C ARG A 128 -1.54 1.04 -3.94
N ARG A 129 -1.31 1.04 -5.25
CA ARG A 129 -0.15 0.35 -5.84
C ARG A 129 1.14 0.88 -5.21
N ALA A 130 1.98 -0.03 -4.71
CA ALA A 130 3.35 0.29 -4.32
C ALA A 130 4.21 0.43 -5.59
N TRP A 131 5.08 1.45 -5.65
CA TRP A 131 5.90 1.74 -6.85
C TRP A 131 7.37 1.34 -6.68
N ASP A 132 7.63 0.48 -5.71
CA ASP A 132 8.92 -0.08 -5.34
C ASP A 132 9.11 -1.53 -5.84
N ASP A 133 8.12 -2.12 -6.52
CA ASP A 133 8.16 -3.51 -6.98
C ASP A 133 7.79 -3.75 -8.46
N ASN A 134 8.08 -4.98 -8.91
CA ASN A 134 7.99 -5.43 -10.30
C ASN A 134 6.62 -6.04 -10.65
N TYR A 135 5.60 -5.94 -9.79
CA TYR A 135 4.41 -6.81 -9.92
C TYR A 135 3.37 -6.34 -10.94
N SER A 136 3.31 -5.06 -11.25
CA SER A 136 2.19 -4.50 -12.03
C SER A 136 2.59 -3.43 -13.04
N ASN A 137 1.85 -3.37 -14.15
CA ASN A 137 2.08 -2.36 -15.18
C ASN A 137 1.72 -0.95 -14.67
N GLU A 138 2.13 0.07 -15.41
CA GLU A 138 1.80 1.48 -15.12
C GLU A 138 0.29 1.80 -15.15
N SER A 139 -0.55 0.86 -15.60
CA SER A 139 -2.00 1.05 -15.65
C SER A 139 -2.70 0.78 -14.31
N LEU A 140 -2.08 0.04 -13.38
CA LEU A 140 -2.68 -0.15 -12.04
C LEU A 140 -2.41 1.09 -11.17
N ALA A 141 -3.45 1.61 -10.53
CA ALA A 141 -3.32 2.68 -9.53
C ALA A 141 -3.51 2.15 -8.09
N GLY A 142 -4.32 1.10 -7.93
CA GLY A 142 -4.55 0.43 -6.65
C GLY A 142 -5.84 -0.39 -6.68
N MET A 143 -6.37 -0.70 -5.50
CA MET A 143 -7.63 -1.44 -5.36
C MET A 143 -8.42 -1.03 -4.11
N HIS A 144 -9.74 -1.06 -4.22
CA HIS A 144 -10.66 -0.92 -3.09
C HIS A 144 -10.96 -2.29 -2.47
N ASP A 145 -11.14 -2.30 -1.15
CA ASP A 145 -11.53 -3.49 -0.39
C ASP A 145 -10.67 -4.74 -0.74
N PRO A 146 -9.35 -4.68 -0.52
CA PRO A 146 -8.40 -5.70 -1.00
C PRO A 146 -8.70 -7.10 -0.44
N GLY A 147 -9.26 -7.21 0.78
CA GLY A 147 -9.67 -8.50 1.32
C GLY A 147 -10.85 -9.11 0.56
N THR A 148 -11.86 -8.31 0.20
CA THR A 148 -12.95 -8.79 -0.68
C THR A 148 -12.44 -9.14 -2.06
N PHE A 149 -11.49 -8.37 -2.61
CA PHE A 149 -10.85 -8.69 -3.89
C PHE A 149 -10.18 -10.08 -3.86
N LEU A 150 -9.33 -10.34 -2.86
CA LEU A 150 -8.67 -11.64 -2.67
C LEU A 150 -9.68 -12.78 -2.50
N LYS A 151 -10.67 -12.61 -1.61
CA LYS A 151 -11.71 -13.62 -1.35
C LYS A 151 -12.50 -13.95 -2.60
N THR A 152 -12.89 -12.94 -3.39
CA THR A 152 -13.67 -13.15 -4.62
C THR A 152 -12.85 -13.88 -5.68
N ALA A 153 -11.54 -13.64 -5.73
CA ALA A 153 -10.62 -14.36 -6.60
C ALA A 153 -10.31 -15.80 -6.13
N GLY A 154 -10.83 -16.23 -4.97
CA GLY A 154 -10.59 -17.57 -4.42
C GLY A 154 -9.32 -17.68 -3.58
N ILE A 155 -8.71 -16.55 -3.18
CA ILE A 155 -7.53 -16.50 -2.32
C ILE A 155 -7.96 -16.35 -0.87
N PHE A 156 -7.47 -17.26 -0.02
CA PHE A 156 -7.60 -17.14 1.42
C PHE A 156 -6.47 -16.28 1.97
N TYR A 157 -6.72 -15.55 3.05
CA TYR A 157 -5.66 -14.81 3.72
C TYR A 157 -5.69 -14.94 5.24
N ILE A 158 -4.50 -14.81 5.84
CA ILE A 158 -4.24 -14.85 7.28
C ILE A 158 -3.66 -13.49 7.67
N GLN A 159 -4.12 -12.92 8.79
CA GLN A 159 -3.68 -11.60 9.28
C GLN A 159 -3.11 -11.70 10.71
N PRO A 160 -1.84 -12.08 10.89
CA PRO A 160 -1.28 -12.29 12.22
C PRO A 160 -1.28 -11.03 13.09
N ALA A 161 -1.19 -9.83 12.50
CA ALA A 161 -1.26 -8.54 13.20
C ALA A 161 -2.51 -8.36 14.07
N LYS A 162 -3.62 -9.02 13.70
CA LYS A 162 -4.86 -8.96 14.49
C LYS A 162 -4.78 -9.72 15.81
N GLU A 163 -4.02 -10.80 15.84
CA GLU A 163 -3.87 -11.66 17.02
C GLU A 163 -2.59 -11.33 17.82
N PHE A 164 -1.55 -10.86 17.13
CA PHE A 164 -0.24 -10.58 17.71
C PHE A 164 0.25 -9.15 17.40
N PRO A 165 -0.51 -8.09 17.75
CA PRO A 165 -0.15 -6.72 17.41
C PRO A 165 1.18 -6.27 18.03
N ASP A 166 1.57 -6.82 19.17
CA ASP A 166 2.82 -6.48 19.86
C ASP A 166 4.09 -6.96 19.11
N ASN A 167 3.91 -7.85 18.12
CA ASN A 167 4.99 -8.33 17.27
C ASN A 167 5.30 -7.36 16.11
N TYR A 168 4.54 -6.27 16.00
CA TYR A 168 4.62 -5.31 14.90
C TYR A 168 5.14 -3.96 15.39
N ARG A 169 5.92 -3.30 14.54
CA ARG A 169 6.45 -1.96 14.80
C ARG A 169 6.44 -1.14 13.51
N ASP A 170 5.92 0.08 13.60
CA ASP A 170 5.84 1.03 12.47
C ASP A 170 5.20 0.38 11.22
N GLY A 171 4.16 -0.44 11.43
CA GLY A 171 3.40 -1.14 10.38
C GLY A 171 4.01 -2.45 9.87
N ASN A 172 5.21 -2.80 10.33
CA ASN A 172 5.96 -3.95 9.84
C ASN A 172 6.06 -5.04 10.92
N LEU A 173 6.16 -6.31 10.49
CA LEU A 173 6.46 -7.43 11.38
C LEU A 173 7.90 -7.31 11.90
N ASP A 174 8.04 -6.96 13.19
CA ASP A 174 9.32 -6.73 13.84
C ASP A 174 9.97 -8.03 14.32
N HIS A 175 9.19 -8.98 14.79
CA HIS A 175 9.68 -10.31 15.19
C HIS A 175 8.56 -11.36 15.15
N THR A 176 8.94 -12.64 15.22
CA THR A 176 8.00 -13.75 15.38
C THR A 176 8.29 -14.52 16.66
N ASN A 177 7.31 -15.32 17.10
CA ASN A 177 7.45 -16.20 18.25
C ASN A 177 6.72 -17.53 17.97
N ASP A 178 7.00 -18.54 18.79
CA ASP A 178 6.42 -19.90 18.65
C ASP A 178 4.89 -19.88 18.60
N GLU A 179 4.24 -19.04 19.41
CA GLU A 179 2.77 -18.98 19.46
C GLU A 179 2.18 -18.47 18.15
N MET A 180 2.74 -17.38 17.61
CA MET A 180 2.35 -16.84 16.31
C MET A 180 2.61 -17.84 15.18
N ASN A 181 3.79 -18.46 15.12
CA ASN A 181 4.14 -19.42 14.08
C ASN A 181 3.22 -20.64 14.11
N LYS A 182 2.91 -21.15 15.31
CA LYS A 182 1.97 -22.26 15.48
C LYS A 182 0.55 -21.87 15.07
N LYS A 183 0.13 -20.64 15.36
CA LYS A 183 -1.21 -20.15 14.98
C LYS A 183 -1.35 -19.99 13.47
N ILE A 184 -0.33 -19.45 12.80
CA ILE A 184 -0.28 -19.35 11.34
C ILE A 184 -0.32 -20.76 10.73
N ALA A 185 0.51 -21.68 11.22
CA ALA A 185 0.54 -23.06 10.76
C ALA A 185 -0.84 -23.73 10.88
N GLN A 186 -1.53 -23.57 12.02
CA GLN A 186 -2.87 -24.13 12.21
C GLN A 186 -3.86 -23.60 11.15
N GLN A 187 -3.88 -22.29 10.90
CA GLN A 187 -4.76 -21.70 9.89
C GLN A 187 -4.43 -22.21 8.47
N ILE A 188 -3.14 -22.38 8.16
CA ILE A 188 -2.71 -22.98 6.88
C ILE A 188 -3.25 -24.42 6.76
N VAL A 189 -3.12 -25.24 7.81
CA VAL A 189 -3.66 -26.62 7.80
C VAL A 189 -5.17 -26.61 7.59
N ASP A 190 -5.90 -25.79 8.34
CA ASP A 190 -7.36 -25.69 8.25
C ASP A 190 -7.82 -25.30 6.83
N ILE A 191 -7.12 -24.36 6.19
CA ILE A 191 -7.41 -23.91 4.82
C ILE A 191 -7.02 -24.98 3.77
N ALA A 192 -5.84 -25.59 3.88
CA ALA A 192 -5.31 -26.55 2.91
C ALA A 192 -6.04 -27.91 2.92
N THR A 193 -6.59 -28.28 4.07
CA THR A 193 -7.37 -29.52 4.25
C THR A 193 -8.88 -29.30 4.07
N GLY A 194 -9.34 -28.05 4.08
CA GLY A 194 -10.73 -27.68 3.83
C GLY A 194 -11.27 -28.10 2.45
N THR A 195 -12.60 -28.20 2.35
CA THR A 195 -13.34 -28.62 1.14
C THR A 195 -13.89 -27.43 0.35
N SER A 196 -13.12 -26.36 0.21
CA SER A 196 -13.55 -25.14 -0.49
C SER A 196 -13.40 -25.30 -2.00
N ASP A 197 -14.45 -24.99 -2.76
CA ASP A 197 -14.33 -24.78 -4.21
C ASP A 197 -13.51 -23.51 -4.47
N PHE A 198 -12.37 -23.62 -5.16
CA PHE A 198 -11.44 -22.52 -5.47
C PHE A 198 -11.82 -21.72 -6.71
N ASN A 199 -13.09 -21.82 -7.15
CA ASN A 199 -13.57 -21.14 -8.36
C ASN A 199 -13.92 -19.69 -8.05
N GLY A 200 -12.90 -18.84 -8.01
CA GLY A 200 -13.05 -17.40 -7.89
C GLY A 200 -13.21 -16.68 -9.23
N THR A 201 -13.60 -15.42 -9.17
CA THR A 201 -13.63 -14.49 -10.31
C THR A 201 -12.83 -13.24 -9.98
N LEU A 202 -12.23 -12.62 -11.00
CA LEU A 202 -11.55 -11.35 -10.82
C LEU A 202 -12.60 -10.23 -10.69
N SER A 203 -12.55 -9.46 -9.60
CA SER A 203 -13.45 -8.34 -9.36
C SER A 203 -12.89 -7.05 -9.95
N ASP A 204 -13.07 -6.85 -11.26
CA ASP A 204 -12.56 -5.65 -11.95
C ASP A 204 -13.11 -4.34 -11.36
N ASP A 205 -14.33 -4.36 -10.81
CA ASP A 205 -14.96 -3.20 -10.16
C ASP A 205 -14.22 -2.72 -8.90
N LEU A 206 -13.37 -3.57 -8.31
CA LEU A 206 -12.54 -3.22 -7.15
C LEU A 206 -11.17 -2.69 -7.57
N LEU A 207 -10.80 -2.79 -8.85
CA LEU A 207 -9.53 -2.29 -9.36
C LEU A 207 -9.63 -0.81 -9.74
N THR A 208 -8.64 -0.03 -9.34
CA THR A 208 -8.47 1.34 -9.78
C THR A 208 -7.34 1.40 -10.78
N THR A 209 -7.62 1.91 -11.99
CA THR A 209 -6.66 1.95 -13.10
C THR A 209 -6.47 3.35 -13.68
N ASN A 210 -5.28 3.58 -14.23
CA ASN A 210 -4.97 4.73 -15.06
C ASN A 210 -5.51 4.47 -16.48
N LYS A 211 -6.55 5.22 -16.88
CA LYS A 211 -7.14 5.15 -18.22
C LYS A 211 -6.23 5.76 -19.30
N ILE A 212 -5.31 6.63 -18.90
CA ILE A 212 -4.24 7.17 -19.74
C ILE A 212 -2.88 6.97 -19.05
N SER A 213 -1.81 6.87 -19.83
CA SER A 213 -0.46 6.67 -19.28
C SER A 213 -0.03 7.84 -18.39
N PRO A 214 0.49 7.57 -17.17
CA PRO A 214 1.06 8.59 -16.28
C PRO A 214 2.21 9.40 -16.91
N ALA A 215 2.92 8.85 -17.88
CA ALA A 215 4.05 9.51 -18.54
C ALA A 215 3.69 10.86 -19.17
N GLY A 216 2.48 10.99 -19.71
CA GLY A 216 2.00 12.25 -20.28
C GLY A 216 1.80 13.34 -19.21
N MET A 217 1.22 12.96 -18.07
CA MET A 217 1.07 13.84 -16.91
C MET A 217 2.45 14.22 -16.34
N ALA A 218 3.34 13.25 -16.14
CA ALA A 218 4.70 13.49 -15.63
C ALA A 218 5.50 14.44 -16.54
N SER A 219 5.39 14.28 -17.86
CA SER A 219 6.04 15.17 -18.83
C SER A 219 5.52 16.61 -18.72
N ALA A 220 4.21 16.81 -18.58
CA ALA A 220 3.62 18.12 -18.39
C ALA A 220 4.00 18.74 -17.03
N SER A 221 4.02 17.93 -15.97
CA SER A 221 4.54 18.32 -14.65
C SER A 221 5.99 18.81 -14.73
N LYS A 222 6.84 18.10 -15.46
CA LYS A 222 8.25 18.46 -15.68
C LYS A 222 8.40 19.74 -16.49
N GLU A 223 7.55 19.95 -17.50
CA GLU A 223 7.53 21.19 -18.28
C GLU A 223 7.18 22.39 -17.40
N LEU A 224 6.15 22.27 -16.56
CA LEU A 224 5.77 23.31 -15.60
C LEU A 224 6.93 23.64 -14.66
N VAL A 225 7.51 22.63 -14.00
CA VAL A 225 8.61 22.82 -13.03
C VAL A 225 9.82 23.50 -13.68
N ASN A 226 10.18 23.11 -14.90
CA ASN A 226 11.33 23.67 -15.62
C ASN A 226 11.06 25.07 -16.21
N SER A 227 9.80 25.41 -16.47
CA SER A 227 9.45 26.69 -17.07
C SER A 227 9.76 27.89 -16.17
N GLY A 228 9.73 27.68 -14.85
CA GLY A 228 9.78 28.77 -13.87
C GLY A 228 8.58 29.72 -13.94
N ASP A 229 7.49 29.31 -14.59
CA ASP A 229 6.27 30.09 -14.73
C ASP A 229 5.53 30.17 -13.38
N LYS A 230 5.59 31.34 -12.76
CA LYS A 230 4.90 31.63 -11.50
C LYS A 230 3.46 32.10 -11.68
N GLU A 231 3.11 32.52 -12.89
CA GLU A 231 1.76 33.00 -13.21
C GLU A 231 0.86 31.85 -13.68
N LEU A 232 1.45 30.67 -13.93
CA LEU A 232 0.79 29.44 -14.35
C LEU A 232 -0.06 29.59 -15.61
N LYS A 233 0.47 30.32 -16.61
CA LYS A 233 -0.19 30.69 -17.87
C LYS A 233 -0.09 29.63 -18.96
N GLY A 234 0.16 28.38 -18.57
CA GLY A 234 0.26 27.23 -19.47
C GLY A 234 -0.87 27.14 -20.51
N PRO A 235 -0.64 26.34 -21.54
CA PRO A 235 -0.60 24.90 -21.32
C PRO A 235 0.80 24.37 -21.05
N TYR A 236 0.86 23.20 -20.41
CA TYR A 236 2.06 22.39 -20.25
C TYR A 236 1.80 21.05 -20.91
N GLY A 237 2.50 20.79 -22.02
CA GLY A 237 2.19 19.69 -22.92
C GLY A 237 0.75 19.75 -23.46
N ALA A 238 -0.02 18.71 -23.18
CA ALA A 238 -1.40 18.57 -23.63
C ALA A 238 -2.45 19.10 -22.64
N TYR A 239 -2.02 19.68 -21.51
CA TYR A 239 -2.91 20.07 -20.41
C TYR A 239 -2.91 21.58 -20.21
N SER A 240 -4.10 22.17 -20.06
CA SER A 240 -4.23 23.45 -19.35
C SER A 240 -3.78 23.30 -17.89
N THR A 241 -3.50 24.41 -17.21
CA THR A 241 -3.09 24.39 -15.80
C THR A 241 -4.14 23.70 -14.90
N PRO A 242 -5.45 24.00 -14.99
CA PRO A 242 -6.47 23.28 -14.23
C PRO A 242 -6.50 21.77 -14.54
N GLN A 243 -6.33 21.40 -15.81
CA GLN A 243 -6.28 19.98 -16.19
C GLN A 243 -5.09 19.26 -15.57
N LEU A 244 -3.90 19.88 -15.57
CA LEU A 244 -2.71 19.31 -14.94
C LEU A 244 -2.90 19.15 -13.43
N LEU A 245 -3.48 20.16 -12.77
CA LEU A 245 -3.84 20.06 -11.35
C LEU A 245 -4.77 18.89 -11.09
N TYR A 246 -5.83 18.74 -11.88
CA TYR A 246 -6.77 17.64 -11.72
C TYR A 246 -6.11 16.27 -11.90
N GLN A 247 -5.27 16.10 -12.92
CA GLN A 247 -4.61 14.82 -13.20
C GLN A 247 -3.61 14.43 -12.11
N THR A 248 -2.77 15.37 -11.70
CA THR A 248 -1.84 15.15 -10.59
C THR A 248 -2.59 14.89 -9.28
N SER A 249 -3.73 15.55 -9.04
CA SER A 249 -4.60 15.28 -7.89
C SER A 249 -5.19 13.87 -7.91
N CYS A 250 -5.69 13.40 -9.05
CA CYS A 250 -6.22 12.05 -9.21
C CYS A 250 -5.13 10.99 -9.00
N TYR A 251 -3.97 11.21 -9.62
CA TYR A 251 -2.80 10.35 -9.46
C TYR A 251 -2.36 10.31 -8.00
N LEU A 252 -2.14 11.45 -7.35
CA LEU A 252 -1.72 11.54 -5.96
C LEU A 252 -2.73 10.94 -5.00
N ASN A 253 -4.03 11.11 -5.18
CA ASN A 253 -5.01 10.48 -4.30
C ASN A 253 -5.21 8.97 -4.56
N GLY A 254 -4.60 8.41 -5.61
CA GLY A 254 -4.70 6.99 -5.93
C GLY A 254 -5.98 6.60 -6.68
N ASN A 255 -6.76 7.58 -7.17
CA ASN A 255 -8.01 7.32 -7.89
C ASN A 255 -7.81 6.92 -9.36
N GLY A 256 -6.56 6.79 -9.80
CA GLY A 256 -6.22 6.57 -11.19
C GLY A 256 -6.38 7.83 -12.05
N ILE A 257 -5.60 7.92 -13.11
CA ILE A 257 -5.66 9.03 -14.06
C ILE A 257 -6.81 8.77 -15.05
N ASP A 258 -7.73 9.73 -15.19
CA ASP A 258 -8.84 9.64 -16.15
C ASP A 258 -8.52 10.39 -17.44
N ILE A 259 -9.33 10.19 -18.47
CA ILE A 259 -9.32 11.05 -19.66
C ILE A 259 -9.61 12.49 -19.20
N PRO A 260 -8.77 13.48 -19.56
CA PRO A 260 -8.89 14.83 -19.03
C PRO A 260 -10.22 15.45 -19.45
N ARG A 261 -10.96 15.96 -18.46
CA ARG A 261 -12.13 16.80 -18.71
C ARG A 261 -11.69 18.25 -18.86
N GLU A 262 -12.55 19.07 -19.43
CA GLU A 262 -12.36 20.52 -19.40
C GLU A 262 -12.71 21.03 -17.99
N TYR A 263 -11.76 21.72 -17.36
CA TYR A 263 -11.95 22.36 -16.06
C TYR A 263 -11.71 23.86 -16.20
N GLY A 264 -12.61 24.65 -15.62
CA GLY A 264 -12.43 26.10 -15.54
C GLY A 264 -11.24 26.50 -14.67
N GLU A 265 -10.71 27.68 -14.94
CA GLU A 265 -9.77 28.38 -14.06
C GLU A 265 -10.41 28.67 -12.68
N PRO A 266 -9.60 28.89 -11.63
CA PRO A 266 -10.08 29.46 -10.38
C PRO A 266 -10.74 30.84 -10.59
N GLU A 267 -11.64 31.26 -9.69
CA GLU A 267 -12.36 32.54 -9.84
C GLU A 267 -11.52 33.73 -9.38
N ASP A 268 -10.93 33.62 -8.18
CA ASP A 268 -10.14 34.68 -7.55
C ASP A 268 -9.05 34.06 -6.66
N PRO A 269 -8.07 33.36 -7.26
CA PRO A 269 -7.03 32.69 -6.49
C PRO A 269 -6.11 33.72 -5.83
N GLN A 270 -6.09 33.74 -4.50
CA GLN A 270 -5.05 34.48 -3.79
C GLN A 270 -3.69 33.85 -4.11
N GLY A 271 -2.72 34.67 -4.49
CA GLY A 271 -1.42 34.18 -4.92
C GLY A 271 -0.60 33.46 -3.84
N ILE A 272 -0.98 33.55 -2.56
CA ILE A 272 -0.10 33.24 -1.43
C ILE A 272 -0.72 32.22 -0.47
N SER A 273 0.05 31.21 -0.07
CA SER A 273 -0.32 30.28 1.01
C SER A 273 0.12 30.77 2.40
N ILE A 274 -0.69 30.50 3.42
CA ILE A 274 -0.51 30.97 4.80
C ILE A 274 -0.57 29.78 5.76
N LEU A 275 0.26 29.81 6.82
CA LEU A 275 0.36 28.76 7.85
C LEU A 275 0.80 27.38 7.34
N THR A 276 1.41 27.34 6.14
CA THR A 276 1.99 26.11 5.58
C THR A 276 3.19 25.63 6.40
N ARG A 277 3.46 24.33 6.32
CA ARG A 277 4.70 23.71 6.83
C ARG A 277 5.80 23.79 5.79
N ASP A 278 7.05 23.65 6.23
CA ASP A 278 8.21 23.55 5.32
C ASP A 278 8.22 22.21 4.58
N THR A 279 7.72 21.15 5.21
CA THR A 279 7.62 19.81 4.63
C THR A 279 6.25 19.22 4.91
N TYR A 280 5.80 18.36 4.00
CA TYR A 280 4.61 17.52 4.15
C TYR A 280 4.99 16.09 3.79
N SER A 281 4.37 15.12 4.45
CA SER A 281 4.50 13.72 4.07
C SER A 281 3.81 13.46 2.74
N VAL A 282 4.19 12.38 2.05
CA VAL A 282 3.47 11.95 0.84
C VAL A 282 1.99 11.67 1.13
N TYR A 283 1.66 11.17 2.32
CA TYR A 283 0.29 10.93 2.74
C TYR A 283 -0.51 12.21 2.91
N ASP A 284 0.13 13.31 3.30
CA ASP A 284 -0.51 14.63 3.30
C ASP A 284 -0.86 15.06 1.88
N TYR A 285 0.07 14.90 0.92
CA TYR A 285 -0.18 15.19 -0.48
C TYR A 285 -1.27 14.31 -1.10
N PHE A 286 -1.37 13.04 -0.70
CA PHE A 286 -2.47 12.16 -1.12
C PHE A 286 -3.83 12.73 -0.68
N LYS A 287 -3.94 13.14 0.60
CA LYS A 287 -5.16 13.77 1.13
C LYS A 287 -5.46 15.10 0.44
N MET A 288 -4.46 15.96 0.23
CA MET A 288 -4.65 17.23 -0.49
C MET A 288 -5.13 16.97 -1.92
N GLY A 289 -4.56 15.99 -2.63
CA GLY A 289 -5.01 15.56 -3.95
C GLY A 289 -6.47 15.10 -3.94
N GLY A 290 -6.90 14.39 -2.90
CA GLY A 290 -8.30 14.01 -2.72
C GLY A 290 -9.23 15.21 -2.56
N ILE A 291 -8.85 16.19 -1.74
CA ILE A 291 -9.61 17.44 -1.54
C ILE A 291 -9.76 18.20 -2.86
N VAL A 292 -8.65 18.42 -3.57
CA VAL A 292 -8.65 19.14 -4.85
C VAL A 292 -9.51 18.41 -5.88
N LYS A 293 -9.30 17.11 -6.08
CA LYS A 293 -10.08 16.31 -7.02
C LYS A 293 -11.59 16.43 -6.72
N ASN A 294 -12.00 16.21 -5.48
CA ASN A 294 -13.41 16.24 -5.11
C ASN A 294 -14.04 17.61 -5.37
N TYR A 295 -13.33 18.69 -5.01
CA TYR A 295 -13.76 20.05 -5.33
C TYR A 295 -13.95 20.23 -6.84
N MET A 296 -12.97 19.82 -7.65
CA MET A 296 -13.01 19.99 -9.10
C MET A 296 -14.14 19.17 -9.74
N ASP A 297 -14.37 17.94 -9.27
CA ASP A 297 -15.49 17.10 -9.72
C ASP A 297 -16.85 17.75 -9.43
N GLU A 298 -17.00 18.40 -8.27
CA GLU A 298 -18.24 19.05 -7.86
C GLU A 298 -18.48 20.39 -8.57
N ASN A 299 -17.42 21.17 -8.81
CA ASN A 299 -17.54 22.57 -9.24
C ASN A 299 -17.17 22.80 -10.72
N GLY A 300 -16.59 21.79 -11.39
CA GLY A 300 -16.17 21.88 -12.78
C GLY A 300 -15.04 22.88 -13.05
N ARG A 301 -14.29 23.27 -12.01
CA ARG A 301 -13.19 24.24 -12.07
C ARG A 301 -12.16 24.00 -10.97
N ALA A 302 -10.95 24.53 -11.12
CA ALA A 302 -9.93 24.50 -10.08
C ALA A 302 -10.35 25.35 -8.85
N PRO A 303 -9.98 24.93 -7.64
CA PRO A 303 -10.20 25.75 -6.44
C PRO A 303 -9.27 26.96 -6.43
N ASP A 304 -9.72 28.07 -5.85
CA ASP A 304 -8.86 29.21 -5.52
C ASP A 304 -7.76 28.82 -4.51
N SER A 305 -8.11 27.90 -3.61
CA SER A 305 -7.29 27.41 -2.49
C SER A 305 -7.94 26.18 -1.83
N ILE A 306 -7.18 25.46 -1.00
CA ILE A 306 -7.73 24.49 -0.04
C ILE A 306 -7.34 24.83 1.40
N GLU A 307 -8.10 24.29 2.34
CA GLU A 307 -7.73 24.26 3.76
C GLU A 307 -7.20 22.86 4.13
N TYR A 308 -5.99 22.79 4.68
CA TYR A 308 -5.39 21.52 5.10
C TYR A 308 -4.67 21.67 6.45
N GLU A 309 -5.16 20.97 7.48
CA GLU A 309 -4.59 20.99 8.84
C GLU A 309 -4.33 22.40 9.40
N GLY A 310 -5.22 23.35 9.08
CA GLY A 310 -5.14 24.76 9.50
C GLY A 310 -4.28 25.65 8.60
N ALA A 311 -3.69 25.11 7.54
CA ALA A 311 -3.01 25.86 6.50
C ALA A 311 -3.98 26.20 5.35
N HIS A 312 -3.88 27.44 4.86
CA HIS A 312 -4.54 27.89 3.64
C HIS A 312 -3.54 27.75 2.49
N ILE A 313 -3.81 26.86 1.55
CA ILE A 313 -2.90 26.52 0.45
C ILE A 313 -3.49 27.01 -0.87
N SER A 314 -2.80 27.93 -1.54
CA SER A 314 -3.24 28.56 -2.77
C SER A 314 -3.25 27.59 -3.96
N TYR A 315 -4.09 27.90 -4.96
CA TYR A 315 -4.06 27.25 -6.28
C TYR A 315 -2.65 27.10 -6.84
N TYR A 316 -1.87 28.18 -6.80
CA TYR A 316 -0.52 28.21 -7.39
C TYR A 316 0.43 27.20 -6.74
N ASP A 317 0.43 27.15 -5.41
CA ASP A 317 1.30 26.24 -4.68
C ASP A 317 0.84 24.79 -4.82
N LEU A 318 -0.47 24.53 -4.92
CA LEU A 318 -1.00 23.18 -5.19
C LEU A 318 -0.50 22.67 -6.55
N VAL A 319 -0.70 23.45 -7.62
CA VAL A 319 -0.30 23.06 -8.97
C VAL A 319 1.20 22.75 -9.01
N TYR A 320 2.02 23.66 -8.48
CA TYR A 320 3.48 23.52 -8.56
C TYR A 320 3.99 22.35 -7.73
N ASN A 321 3.55 22.18 -6.47
CA ASN A 321 4.05 21.10 -5.64
C ASN A 321 3.57 19.73 -6.14
N PHE A 322 2.33 19.61 -6.63
CA PHE A 322 1.84 18.36 -7.21
C PHE A 322 2.59 18.00 -8.51
N ALA A 323 2.89 18.99 -9.35
CA ALA A 323 3.74 18.81 -10.51
C ALA A 323 5.16 18.38 -10.10
N LYS A 324 5.77 19.05 -9.12
CA LYS A 324 7.12 18.74 -8.62
C LYS A 324 7.24 17.31 -8.13
N ILE A 325 6.24 16.79 -7.42
CA ILE A 325 6.21 15.40 -6.94
C ILE A 325 6.15 14.42 -8.11
N THR A 326 5.35 14.72 -9.13
CA THR A 326 5.01 13.77 -10.21
C THR A 326 5.89 13.87 -11.46
N GLN A 327 6.80 14.85 -11.54
CA GLN A 327 7.55 15.17 -12.77
C GLN A 327 8.46 14.05 -13.31
N ASN A 328 8.83 13.07 -12.48
CA ASN A 328 9.71 11.96 -12.87
C ASN A 328 8.95 10.64 -13.04
N HIS A 329 7.63 10.63 -12.88
CA HIS A 329 6.80 9.42 -12.87
C HIS A 329 6.48 8.96 -14.30
N THR A 330 7.52 8.71 -15.10
CA THR A 330 7.43 8.46 -16.55
C THR A 330 7.29 6.99 -16.92
N ASP A 331 7.66 6.09 -16.02
CA ASP A 331 7.64 4.64 -16.18
C ASP A 331 7.70 3.97 -14.81
N ALA A 332 7.40 2.67 -14.75
CA ALA A 332 7.27 1.94 -13.50
C ALA A 332 8.48 2.05 -12.55
N GLU A 333 9.71 2.18 -13.07
CA GLU A 333 10.93 2.27 -12.25
C GLU A 333 11.08 3.63 -11.55
N HIS A 334 10.41 4.67 -12.05
CA HIS A 334 10.56 6.06 -11.57
C HIS A 334 9.31 6.63 -10.91
N MET A 335 8.31 5.78 -10.66
CA MET A 335 7.02 6.21 -10.09
C MET A 335 6.93 6.07 -8.56
N GLY A 336 8.05 5.68 -7.93
CA GLY A 336 8.25 5.66 -6.47
C GLY A 336 8.05 7.03 -5.84
N PHE A 337 7.43 7.04 -4.65
CA PHE A 337 7.30 8.25 -3.84
C PHE A 337 8.37 8.31 -2.77
N GLU A 338 8.87 9.51 -2.49
CA GLU A 338 9.61 9.80 -1.27
C GLU A 338 8.63 9.90 -0.09
N ASN A 339 9.11 9.65 1.14
CA ASN A 339 8.25 9.72 2.33
C ASN A 339 7.77 11.15 2.63
N GLU A 340 8.59 12.15 2.32
CA GLU A 340 8.34 13.57 2.58
C GLU A 340 8.83 14.43 1.43
N TYR A 341 8.15 15.56 1.19
CA TYR A 341 8.57 16.54 0.18
C TYR A 341 8.60 17.94 0.79
N HIS A 342 9.60 18.74 0.40
CA HIS A 342 9.64 20.17 0.70
C HIS A 342 8.53 20.90 -0.05
N PHE A 343 7.80 21.75 0.68
CA PHE A 343 6.73 22.57 0.15
C PHE A 343 7.27 23.91 -0.36
N ASP A 344 7.20 24.12 -1.67
CA ASP A 344 7.67 25.34 -2.32
C ASP A 344 6.52 26.33 -2.51
N LYS A 345 6.71 27.58 -2.08
CA LYS A 345 5.80 28.67 -2.39
C LYS A 345 6.17 29.30 -3.72
N VAL A 346 5.24 29.28 -4.68
CA VAL A 346 5.38 29.92 -5.99
C VAL A 346 5.46 31.43 -5.83
N ASN A 347 4.52 31.98 -5.05
CA ASN A 347 4.51 33.38 -4.64
C ASN A 347 4.63 33.49 -3.12
N ASP A 348 5.55 34.33 -2.68
CA ASP A 348 5.77 34.59 -1.27
C ASP A 348 5.78 36.10 -1.02
N SER A 349 5.25 36.51 0.12
CA SER A 349 5.18 37.90 0.52
C SER A 349 6.06 38.15 1.73
N ILE A 350 7.05 39.01 1.54
CA ILE A 350 7.94 39.47 2.62
C ILE A 350 7.17 40.03 3.83
N LEU A 351 5.96 40.57 3.61
CA LEU A 351 5.11 41.11 4.67
C LEU A 351 4.62 40.03 5.63
N LEU A 352 4.37 38.81 5.14
CA LEU A 352 3.94 37.69 5.99
C LEU A 352 5.05 37.24 6.93
N HIS A 353 6.31 37.31 6.50
CA HIS A 353 7.47 37.01 7.34
C HIS A 353 7.76 38.09 8.39
N ILE A 354 7.52 39.36 8.03
CA ILE A 354 7.80 40.50 8.90
C ILE A 354 6.68 40.71 9.93
N PHE A 355 5.43 40.36 9.62
CA PHE A 355 4.29 40.63 10.49
C PHE A 355 4.41 40.04 11.91
N PRO A 356 4.80 38.76 12.10
CA PRO A 356 5.01 38.20 13.43
C PRO A 356 6.09 38.96 14.22
N ILE A 357 7.18 39.37 13.54
CA ILE A 357 8.27 40.13 14.14
C ILE A 357 7.77 41.50 14.61
N VAL A 358 7.01 42.21 13.75
CA VAL A 358 6.42 43.50 14.10
C VAL A 358 5.44 43.36 15.27
N LEU A 359 4.64 42.30 15.30
CA LEU A 359 3.67 42.05 16.36
C LEU A 359 4.37 41.78 17.69
N ILE A 360 5.44 40.97 17.69
CA ILE A 360 6.31 40.74 18.85
C ILE A 360 6.91 42.07 19.34
N LEU A 361 7.45 42.89 18.43
CA LEU A 361 8.02 44.19 18.78
C LEU A 361 6.97 45.14 19.39
N LEU A 362 5.74 45.15 18.87
CA LEU A 362 4.63 45.94 19.43
C LEU A 362 4.24 45.46 20.82
N VAL A 363 4.15 44.14 21.04
CA VAL A 363 3.86 43.56 22.35
C VAL A 363 4.97 43.88 23.35
N LEU A 364 6.24 43.72 22.95
CA LEU A 364 7.40 44.08 23.79
C LEU A 364 7.42 45.57 24.12
N PHE A 365 7.10 46.44 23.15
CA PHE A 365 7.00 47.88 23.37
C PHE A 365 5.87 48.26 24.34
N ALA A 366 4.69 47.64 24.20
CA ALA A 366 3.58 47.83 25.11
C ALA A 366 3.93 47.36 26.54
N ALA A 367 4.56 46.19 26.67
CA ALA A 367 5.04 45.66 27.94
C ALA A 367 6.10 46.58 28.59
N TYR A 368 7.05 47.10 27.80
CA TYR A 368 8.03 48.08 28.26
C TYR A 368 7.37 49.36 28.78
N LYS A 369 6.40 49.92 28.04
CA LYS A 369 5.66 51.11 28.50
C LYS A 369 4.86 50.85 29.78
N LEU A 370 4.22 49.69 29.90
CA LEU A 370 3.49 49.29 31.11
C LEU A 370 4.45 49.15 32.30
N TYR A 371 5.58 48.49 32.12
CA TYR A 371 6.63 48.37 33.15
C TYR A 371 7.16 49.73 33.58
N GLY A 372 7.48 50.61 32.63
CA GLY A 372 7.93 51.98 32.91
C GLY A 372 6.89 52.82 33.66
N LYS A 373 5.60 52.62 33.38
CA LYS A 373 4.50 53.26 34.11
C LYS A 373 4.39 52.74 35.54
N LEU A 374 4.43 51.42 35.73
CA LEU A 374 4.38 50.78 37.07
C LEU A 374 5.57 51.17 37.96
N ARG A 375 6.76 51.36 37.37
CA ARG A 375 7.97 51.79 38.11
C ARG A 375 7.96 53.25 38.55
N ARG A 376 7.08 54.09 37.98
CA ARG A 376 6.88 55.49 38.41
C ARG A 376 5.88 55.64 39.57
N PHE A 377 5.16 54.57 39.92
CA PHE A 377 4.21 54.50 41.04
C PHE A 377 4.77 53.75 42.26
N ARG A 378 6.02 53.29 42.19
CA ARG A 378 6.87 52.94 43.33
C ARG A 378 7.87 54.07 43.53
#